data_AF-A0A7Y1ZN32-F1
#
_entry.id   AF-A0A7Y1ZN32-F1
#
_cell.length_a   1.000
_cell.length_b   1.000
_cell.length_c   1.000
_cell.angle_alpha   90.00
_cell.angle_beta   90.00
_cell.angle_gamma   90.00
#
_symmetry.space_group_name_H-M   'P 1'
#
loop_
_entity.id
_entity.type
_entity.pdbx_description
1 polymer ?
#
loop_
_entity_poly.entity_id
_entity_poly.type
_entity_poly.pdbx_seq_one_letter_code
_entity_poly.pdbx_strand_id
1 'polypeptide(L)'
;MRKNTLILFFIASALISLCDVSGQPQYRGVVWDQPLEQHIAVSDLGRMAQAGITAVRTGVVTDTTLFVVADSLGIQFFQDLPLAYLPAVQYADSVDQYLDKNLPILVDRARRFRSSSTYGLSLKSDTTEELLCDAMTDAAERMTRAAADGGVALYYVTEFLDNDACQSGRVFTLYGRSASERYLSNGSRSRVVGLSVGYRVVHGRRGGWRHLHSEEQQARRLEQTLIRVFDLPSVAALFINRWSDDPTRTSHDGDALGRQFGILGPGGIPGPAFGVVRGMFTGHQLVFAIDAGKPRQITGVWLVILGWILMGSVSVAYGVSPQMRQMAPRYFMSHGFFRESVAEGRAAIPVASLVILFAIAVSAGIIGTVIITHFSETRMVQAFVFSLPGSLQVLAPLFITRPALLCVLIACLYALFMTMWTSLLSIWSNFGSVLLLPWQTLLLVVWPRWPILLVMLAALSVSAGNTSTTAVAIICVATIVTAVSSIYRTINDYRLTAGLSYLKLIIPLLLNPSLLLLTVTTIIVLANRDIAAFMIHLLRLQ
;
A
#
# COMPACT_ATOMS: atom_id res chain seq x y z
N MET A 1 55.92 35.37 28.82
CA MET A 1 55.24 34.21 28.20
C MET A 1 53.90 33.78 28.85
N ARG A 2 53.22 34.60 29.68
CA ARG A 2 51.95 34.20 30.36
C ARG A 2 50.69 35.00 30.00
N LYS A 3 50.78 36.04 29.16
CA LYS A 3 49.61 36.87 28.77
C LYS A 3 48.99 36.52 27.41
N ASN A 4 49.72 35.88 26.49
CA ASN A 4 49.18 35.54 25.16
C ASN A 4 48.35 34.25 25.13
N THR A 5 48.51 33.36 26.12
CA THR A 5 47.77 32.08 26.18
C THR A 5 46.32 32.27 26.65
N LEU A 6 46.05 33.30 27.45
CA LEU A 6 44.70 33.56 28.00
C LEU A 6 43.77 34.22 26.97
N ILE A 7 44.31 35.05 26.07
CA ILE A 7 43.54 35.70 25.00
C ILE A 7 43.16 34.69 23.91
N LEU A 8 44.05 33.74 23.59
CA LEU A 8 43.74 32.63 22.67
C LEU A 8 42.66 31.69 23.23
N PHE A 9 42.59 31.48 24.54
CA PHE A 9 41.55 30.66 25.16
C PHE A 9 40.17 31.35 25.19
N PHE A 10 40.14 32.68 25.38
CA PHE A 10 38.90 33.47 25.30
C PHE A 10 38.41 33.64 23.87
N ILE A 11 39.30 33.81 22.89
CA ILE A 11 38.92 33.86 21.47
C ILE A 11 38.47 32.47 20.99
N ALA A 12 39.10 31.38 21.44
CA ALA A 12 38.62 30.02 21.18
C ALA A 12 37.26 29.73 21.84
N SER A 13 37.02 30.19 23.08
CA SER A 13 35.74 30.00 23.77
C SER A 13 34.61 30.88 23.20
N ALA A 14 34.95 32.07 22.68
CA ALA A 14 34.02 32.94 21.96
C ALA A 14 33.72 32.44 20.53
N LEU A 15 34.68 31.78 19.86
CA LEU A 15 34.46 31.11 18.57
C LEU A 15 33.70 29.78 18.72
N ILE A 16 33.85 29.08 19.85
CA ILE A 16 33.03 27.88 20.16
C ILE A 16 31.59 28.28 20.54
N SER A 17 31.37 29.46 21.12
CA SER A 17 30.00 29.99 21.37
C SER A 17 29.31 30.56 20.12
N LEU A 18 30.02 30.72 19.00
CA LEU A 18 29.46 31.10 17.69
C LEU A 18 29.22 29.89 16.77
N CYS A 19 29.52 28.67 17.24
CA CYS A 19 29.10 27.42 16.62
C CYS A 19 27.92 26.82 17.38
N ASP A 20 26.84 27.58 17.58
CA ASP A 20 25.53 26.99 17.88
C ASP A 20 24.91 26.53 16.56
N VAL A 21 25.56 25.54 15.92
CA VAL A 21 24.94 24.73 14.88
C VAL A 21 24.34 23.54 15.63
N SER A 22 23.22 23.77 16.31
CA SER A 22 22.38 22.65 16.70
C SER A 22 21.93 21.97 15.40
N GLY A 23 22.36 20.73 15.16
CA GLY A 23 22.04 19.92 13.96
C GLY A 23 20.56 19.54 13.85
N GLN A 24 19.67 20.23 14.56
CA GLN A 24 18.24 19.93 14.56
C GLN A 24 17.56 20.51 13.31
N PRO A 25 16.56 19.81 12.76
CA PRO A 25 15.73 20.36 11.69
C PRO A 25 15.07 21.68 12.12
N GLN A 26 15.16 22.68 11.26
CA GLN A 26 14.50 23.98 11.45
C GLN A 26 12.98 23.80 11.65
N TYR A 27 12.38 22.93 10.83
CA TYR A 27 10.96 22.61 10.91
C TYR A 27 10.77 21.25 11.56
N ARG A 28 10.22 21.25 12.79
CA ARG A 28 9.86 20.04 13.54
C ARG A 28 8.36 19.92 13.51
N GLY A 29 7.86 19.01 12.71
CA GLY A 29 6.47 19.00 12.31
C GLY A 29 5.74 17.68 12.43
N VAL A 30 4.45 17.75 12.18
CA VAL A 30 3.55 16.60 12.07
C VAL A 30 2.66 16.78 10.85
N VAL A 31 2.22 15.66 10.26
CA VAL A 31 1.15 15.67 9.28
C VAL A 31 -0.18 15.65 10.02
N TRP A 32 -1.09 16.53 9.64
CA TRP A 32 -2.34 16.77 10.34
C TRP A 32 -3.52 16.74 9.37
N ASP A 33 -4.52 15.94 9.72
CA ASP A 33 -5.83 15.95 9.08
C ASP A 33 -6.74 16.90 9.86
N GLN A 34 -6.99 18.07 9.28
CA GLN A 34 -7.77 19.15 9.90
C GLN A 34 -9.15 18.63 10.34
N PRO A 35 -9.52 18.74 11.64
CA PRO A 35 -10.86 18.46 12.11
C PRO A 35 -11.89 19.38 11.44
N LEU A 36 -13.08 18.85 11.15
CA LEU A 36 -14.21 19.66 10.66
C LEU A 36 -14.65 20.70 11.69
N GLU A 37 -14.54 20.37 12.97
CA GLU A 37 -14.92 21.25 14.08
C GLU A 37 -13.75 22.16 14.48
N GLN A 38 -13.95 23.46 14.31
CA GLN A 38 -12.93 24.49 14.53
C GLN A 38 -12.31 24.43 15.94
N HIS A 39 -13.11 24.23 16.99
CA HIS A 39 -12.60 24.21 18.37
C HIS A 39 -11.64 23.04 18.63
N ILE A 40 -11.89 21.89 18.00
CA ILE A 40 -10.98 20.73 18.04
C ILE A 40 -9.68 21.10 17.31
N ALA A 41 -9.79 21.77 16.15
CA ALA A 41 -8.63 22.17 15.37
C ALA A 41 -7.74 23.18 16.11
N VAL A 42 -8.32 24.17 16.78
CA VAL A 42 -7.59 25.11 17.63
C VAL A 42 -6.93 24.40 18.82
N SER A 43 -7.66 23.46 19.47
CA SER A 43 -7.10 22.67 20.56
C SER A 43 -5.94 21.79 20.10
N ASP A 44 -6.02 21.21 18.89
CA ASP A 44 -4.94 20.43 18.29
C ASP A 44 -3.69 21.29 18.10
N LEU A 45 -3.81 22.48 17.50
CA LEU A 45 -2.69 23.41 17.31
C LEU A 45 -2.03 23.81 18.64
N GLY A 46 -2.84 24.10 19.67
CA GLY A 46 -2.33 24.39 21.01
C GLY A 46 -1.54 23.22 21.61
N ARG A 47 -2.06 21.99 21.49
CA ARG A 47 -1.36 20.78 21.93
C ARG A 47 -0.09 20.52 21.12
N MET A 48 -0.08 20.82 19.83
CA MET A 48 1.09 20.69 18.97
C MET A 48 2.20 21.64 19.42
N ALA A 49 1.88 22.92 19.63
CA ALA A 49 2.85 23.90 20.13
C ALA A 49 3.46 23.46 21.47
N GLN A 50 2.64 22.96 22.40
CA GLN A 50 3.10 22.41 23.69
C GLN A 50 3.99 21.16 23.54
N ALA A 51 3.87 20.44 22.43
CA ALA A 51 4.71 19.30 22.11
C ALA A 51 6.03 19.71 21.38
N GLY A 52 6.28 21.00 21.19
CA GLY A 52 7.49 21.52 20.52
C GLY A 52 7.40 21.50 18.98
N ILE A 53 6.20 21.31 18.44
CA ILE A 53 5.94 21.33 16.99
C ILE A 53 5.95 22.78 16.49
N THR A 54 6.71 23.04 15.44
CA THR A 54 6.86 24.36 14.79
C THR A 54 6.31 24.39 13.37
N ALA A 55 5.98 23.22 12.80
CA ALA A 55 5.42 23.12 11.46
C ALA A 55 4.31 22.06 11.39
N VAL A 56 3.29 22.31 10.58
CA VAL A 56 2.17 21.37 10.38
C VAL A 56 1.96 21.19 8.89
N ARG A 57 2.11 19.95 8.41
CA ARG A 57 1.80 19.59 7.02
C ARG A 57 0.36 19.13 6.91
N THR A 58 -0.42 19.77 6.06
CA THR A 58 -1.88 19.58 5.97
C THR A 58 -2.37 19.92 4.57
N GLY A 59 -3.62 19.57 4.27
CA GLY A 59 -4.28 20.11 3.09
C GLY A 59 -4.47 21.61 3.19
N VAL A 60 -4.87 22.23 2.09
CA VAL A 60 -5.13 23.68 2.03
C VAL A 60 -6.14 24.08 3.10
N VAL A 61 -5.69 24.89 4.05
CA VAL A 61 -6.50 25.38 5.17
C VAL A 61 -7.41 26.48 4.65
N THR A 62 -8.71 26.34 4.90
CA THR A 62 -9.72 27.30 4.43
C THR A 62 -10.17 28.29 5.49
N ASP A 63 -10.08 27.91 6.77
CA ASP A 63 -10.50 28.72 7.90
C ASP A 63 -9.39 29.71 8.32
N THR A 64 -9.68 31.00 8.18
CA THR A 64 -8.74 32.08 8.51
C THR A 64 -8.40 32.16 10.00
N THR A 65 -9.28 31.67 10.87
CA THR A 65 -9.04 31.63 12.32
C THR A 65 -7.86 30.73 12.65
N LEU A 66 -7.69 29.62 11.92
CA LEU A 66 -6.57 28.71 12.11
C LEU A 66 -5.24 29.36 11.74
N PHE A 67 -5.20 30.23 10.73
CA PHE A 67 -4.00 31.01 10.42
C PHE A 67 -3.63 31.99 11.52
N VAL A 68 -4.62 32.70 12.09
CA VAL A 68 -4.37 33.63 13.21
C VAL A 68 -3.82 32.89 14.42
N VAL A 69 -4.42 31.75 14.76
CA VAL A 69 -3.96 30.90 15.87
C VAL A 69 -2.55 30.37 15.59
N ALA A 70 -2.29 29.85 14.40
CA ALA A 70 -0.98 29.34 14.01
C ALA A 70 0.10 30.43 14.06
N ASP A 71 -0.19 31.63 13.55
CA ASP A 71 0.71 32.79 13.64
C ASP A 71 1.03 33.15 15.10
N SER A 72 0.04 33.12 15.99
CA SER A 72 0.23 33.39 17.42
C SER A 72 1.06 32.34 18.15
N LEU A 73 1.00 31.08 17.67
CA LEU A 73 1.74 29.94 18.22
C LEU A 73 3.11 29.76 17.56
N GLY A 74 3.42 30.51 16.50
CA GLY A 74 4.63 30.33 15.70
C GLY A 74 4.65 29.02 14.91
N ILE A 75 3.48 28.49 14.55
CA ILE A 75 3.34 27.28 13.74
C ILE A 75 3.24 27.67 12.26
N GLN A 76 4.11 27.09 11.42
CA GLN A 76 4.04 27.22 9.97
C GLN A 76 3.19 26.12 9.34
N PHE A 77 2.23 26.46 8.46
CA PHE A 77 1.55 25.45 7.65
C PHE A 77 2.32 25.15 6.37
N PHE A 78 2.53 23.86 6.12
CA PHE A 78 2.99 23.27 4.87
C PHE A 78 1.75 22.71 4.17
N GLN A 79 1.18 23.47 3.24
CA GLN A 79 -0.13 23.15 2.66
C GLN A 79 0.03 22.38 1.35
N ASP A 80 -0.25 21.08 1.34
CA ASP A 80 -0.21 20.32 0.08
C ASP A 80 -1.44 20.66 -0.77
N LEU A 81 -1.21 20.99 -2.04
CA LEU A 81 -2.25 21.03 -3.04
C LEU A 81 -2.84 19.62 -3.23
N PRO A 82 -4.13 19.47 -3.59
CA PRO A 82 -4.78 18.17 -3.72
C PRO A 82 -4.39 17.43 -5.02
N LEU A 83 -3.08 17.31 -5.28
CA LEU A 83 -2.46 16.74 -6.48
C LEU A 83 -1.61 15.52 -6.07
N ALA A 84 -2.29 14.43 -5.70
CA ALA A 84 -1.67 13.25 -5.10
C ALA A 84 -1.69 12.02 -6.01
N TYR A 85 -0.59 11.26 -6.07
CA TYR A 85 -0.44 10.02 -6.83
C TYR A 85 -0.83 10.14 -8.32
N LEU A 86 -0.51 11.28 -8.94
CA LEU A 86 -0.82 11.50 -10.35
C LEU A 86 0.37 11.08 -11.25
N PRO A 87 0.11 10.38 -12.37
CA PRO A 87 1.07 10.28 -13.46
C PRO A 87 1.36 11.66 -14.06
N ALA A 88 2.50 11.81 -14.74
CA ALA A 88 2.98 13.09 -15.25
C ALA A 88 1.95 13.86 -16.12
N VAL A 89 1.32 13.18 -17.09
CA VAL A 89 0.32 13.79 -17.98
C VAL A 89 -0.89 14.32 -17.20
N GLN A 90 -1.44 13.50 -16.30
CA GLN A 90 -2.61 13.89 -15.50
C GLN A 90 -2.27 15.00 -14.50
N TYR A 91 -1.04 15.00 -13.97
CA TYR A 91 -0.56 16.06 -13.09
C TYR A 91 -0.52 17.41 -13.82
N ALA A 92 0.03 17.45 -15.04
CA ALA A 92 0.12 18.68 -15.85
C ALA A 92 -1.27 19.31 -16.08
N ASP A 93 -2.26 18.51 -16.48
CA ASP A 93 -3.62 19.00 -16.67
C ASP A 93 -4.27 19.47 -15.36
N SER A 94 -4.05 18.71 -14.27
CA SER A 94 -4.70 18.96 -12.98
C SER A 94 -4.13 20.18 -12.25
N VAL A 95 -2.82 20.41 -12.33
CA VAL A 95 -2.17 21.53 -11.63
C VAL A 95 -2.61 22.87 -12.23
N ASP A 96 -2.71 22.96 -13.55
CA ASP A 96 -3.17 24.18 -14.23
C ASP A 96 -4.62 24.49 -13.88
N GLN A 97 -5.51 23.50 -14.00
CA GLN A 97 -6.92 23.67 -13.64
C GLN A 97 -7.09 24.10 -12.17
N TYR A 98 -6.28 23.54 -11.27
CA TYR A 98 -6.34 23.89 -9.86
C TYR A 98 -5.85 25.32 -9.59
N LEU A 99 -4.72 25.71 -10.18
CA LEU A 99 -4.14 27.04 -9.98
C LEU A 99 -5.00 28.13 -10.61
N ASP A 100 -5.58 27.92 -11.79
CA ASP A 100 -6.48 28.89 -12.42
C ASP A 100 -7.64 29.29 -11.50
N LYS A 101 -8.16 28.32 -10.74
CA LYS A 101 -9.27 28.54 -9.82
C LYS A 101 -8.83 29.10 -8.46
N ASN A 102 -7.70 28.65 -7.92
CA ASN A 102 -7.37 28.87 -6.51
C ASN A 102 -6.19 29.82 -6.27
N LEU A 103 -5.38 30.13 -7.29
CA LEU A 103 -4.17 30.94 -7.14
C LEU A 103 -4.42 32.30 -6.46
N PRO A 104 -5.46 33.09 -6.80
CA PRO A 104 -5.71 34.37 -6.14
C PRO A 104 -5.94 34.22 -4.63
N ILE A 105 -6.64 33.16 -4.21
CA ILE A 105 -6.95 32.88 -2.81
C ILE A 105 -5.69 32.46 -2.05
N LEU A 106 -4.85 31.60 -2.64
CA LEU A 106 -3.61 31.14 -2.03
C LEU A 106 -2.62 32.30 -1.83
N VAL A 107 -2.51 33.18 -2.82
CA VAL A 107 -1.63 34.36 -2.77
C VAL A 107 -2.12 35.38 -1.74
N ASP A 108 -3.43 35.67 -1.71
CA ASP A 108 -4.00 36.58 -0.72
C ASP A 108 -3.74 36.09 0.72
N ARG A 109 -3.91 34.78 0.97
CA ARG A 109 -3.60 34.17 2.27
C ARG A 109 -2.12 34.24 2.62
N ALA A 110 -1.23 33.94 1.68
CA ALA A 110 0.21 34.00 1.90
C ALA A 110 0.70 35.43 2.25
N ARG A 111 0.05 36.46 1.68
CA ARG A 111 0.36 37.86 2.00
C ARG A 111 -0.15 38.28 3.37
N ARG A 112 -1.30 37.76 3.81
CA ARG A 112 -1.95 38.15 5.06
C ARG A 112 -1.44 37.40 6.29
N PHE A 113 -1.09 36.13 6.12
CA PHE A 113 -0.76 35.23 7.23
C PHE A 113 0.61 34.60 7.03
N ARG A 114 1.49 34.73 8.03
CA ARG A 114 2.86 34.21 7.93
C ARG A 114 2.87 32.69 7.82
N SER A 115 1.99 32.04 8.58
CA SER A 115 1.77 30.59 8.60
C SER A 115 1.26 30.02 7.27
N SER A 116 0.80 30.85 6.32
CA SER A 116 0.25 30.41 5.03
C SER A 116 1.19 30.65 3.85
N SER A 117 2.50 30.68 4.07
CA SER A 117 3.51 31.00 3.04
C SER A 117 4.13 29.77 2.37
N THR A 118 3.78 28.54 2.78
CA THR A 118 4.43 27.32 2.27
C THR A 118 3.44 26.36 1.61
N TYR A 119 3.67 26.00 0.33
CA TYR A 119 2.77 25.17 -0.47
C TYR A 119 3.47 23.98 -1.12
N GLY A 120 2.85 22.81 -1.02
CA GLY A 120 3.28 21.56 -1.64
C GLY A 120 2.63 21.40 -3.01
N LEU A 121 3.41 21.50 -4.08
CA LEU A 121 2.92 21.46 -5.46
C LEU A 121 2.46 20.06 -5.89
N SER A 122 3.06 19.02 -5.33
CA SER A 122 2.78 17.63 -5.70
C SER A 122 2.97 16.69 -4.52
N LEU A 123 2.09 15.69 -4.41
CA LEU A 123 2.11 14.69 -3.36
C LEU A 123 2.33 13.27 -3.91
N LYS A 124 3.56 12.75 -3.82
CA LYS A 124 3.91 11.37 -4.20
C LYS A 124 3.58 11.02 -5.66
N SER A 125 3.56 12.01 -6.54
CA SER A 125 3.39 11.83 -8.00
C SER A 125 4.69 11.35 -8.66
N ASP A 126 4.64 11.02 -9.96
CA ASP A 126 5.80 10.48 -10.69
C ASP A 126 6.90 11.52 -10.97
N THR A 127 7.77 11.78 -10.00
CA THR A 127 8.88 12.73 -10.17
C THR A 127 10.08 12.16 -10.95
N THR A 128 9.92 11.00 -11.57
CA THR A 128 10.93 10.43 -12.50
C THR A 128 10.79 10.95 -13.92
N GLU A 129 9.66 11.59 -14.24
CA GLU A 129 9.32 12.05 -15.58
C GLU A 129 9.58 13.56 -15.73
N GLU A 130 10.31 13.96 -16.78
CA GLU A 130 10.63 15.38 -17.06
C GLU A 130 9.37 16.24 -17.23
N LEU A 131 8.33 15.70 -17.88
CA LEU A 131 7.06 16.41 -18.08
C LEU A 131 6.41 16.89 -16.77
N LEU A 132 6.47 16.07 -15.70
CA LEU A 132 5.94 16.47 -14.40
C LEU A 132 6.78 17.61 -13.81
N CYS A 133 8.10 17.53 -13.96
CA CYS A 133 9.04 18.52 -13.43
C CYS A 133 8.90 19.87 -14.14
N ASP A 134 8.68 19.87 -15.45
CA ASP A 134 8.41 21.08 -16.24
C ASP A 134 7.09 21.73 -15.78
N ALA A 135 6.00 20.97 -15.74
CA ALA A 135 4.70 21.46 -15.26
C ALA A 135 4.77 21.99 -13.82
N MET A 136 5.53 21.33 -12.95
CA MET A 136 5.75 21.78 -11.58
C MET A 136 6.60 23.06 -11.52
N THR A 137 7.59 23.20 -12.39
CA THR A 137 8.40 24.42 -12.49
C THR A 137 7.55 25.59 -12.96
N ASP A 138 6.72 25.39 -13.99
CA ASP A 138 5.78 26.40 -14.48
C ASP A 138 4.79 26.83 -13.39
N ALA A 139 4.21 25.86 -12.69
CA ALA A 139 3.35 26.09 -11.53
C ALA A 139 4.07 26.91 -10.45
N ALA A 140 5.32 26.56 -10.14
CA ALA A 140 6.13 27.26 -9.15
C ALA A 140 6.41 28.72 -9.56
N GLU A 141 6.74 28.95 -10.82
CA GLU A 141 6.96 30.30 -11.35
C GLU A 141 5.68 31.13 -11.38
N ARG A 142 4.54 30.54 -11.71
CA ARG A 142 3.23 31.21 -11.65
C ARG A 142 2.91 31.63 -10.22
N MET A 143 3.07 30.75 -9.24
CA MET A 143 2.83 31.06 -7.82
C MET A 143 3.79 32.13 -7.31
N THR A 144 5.08 32.01 -7.61
CA THR A 144 6.11 32.97 -7.16
C THR A 144 5.89 34.36 -7.76
N ARG A 145 5.56 34.45 -9.06
CA ARG A 145 5.25 35.73 -9.73
C ARG A 145 4.00 36.38 -9.14
N ALA A 146 2.94 35.60 -8.90
CA ALA A 146 1.71 36.13 -8.31
C ALA A 146 1.93 36.61 -6.86
N ALA A 147 2.85 35.97 -6.12
CA ALA A 147 3.16 36.28 -4.74
C ALA A 147 4.34 37.25 -4.55
N ALA A 148 4.75 38.00 -5.57
CA ALA A 148 5.98 38.83 -5.60
C ALA A 148 6.30 39.62 -4.32
N ASP A 149 5.28 40.10 -3.59
CA ASP A 149 5.44 40.90 -2.35
C ASP A 149 5.31 40.10 -1.04
N GLY A 150 4.78 38.86 -1.11
CA GLY A 150 4.41 38.06 0.06
C GLY A 150 5.37 36.93 0.42
N GLY A 151 6.25 36.53 -0.50
CA GLY A 151 7.22 35.44 -0.32
C GLY A 151 6.54 34.08 -0.13
N VAL A 152 6.55 33.24 -1.16
CA VAL A 152 6.06 31.85 -1.07
C VAL A 152 7.23 30.88 -1.11
N ALA A 153 7.23 29.93 -0.19
CA ALA A 153 8.09 28.76 -0.22
C ALA A 153 7.32 27.59 -0.86
N LEU A 154 7.96 26.90 -1.79
CA LEU A 154 7.34 25.82 -2.54
C LEU A 154 8.10 24.53 -2.29
N TYR A 155 7.38 23.43 -2.15
CA TYR A 155 7.95 22.10 -2.00
C TYR A 155 7.19 21.06 -2.81
N TYR A 156 7.75 19.87 -2.93
CA TYR A 156 7.03 18.70 -3.40
C TYR A 156 7.41 17.47 -2.59
N VAL A 157 6.52 16.50 -2.54
CA VAL A 157 6.73 15.25 -1.82
C VAL A 157 7.00 14.13 -2.81
N THR A 158 8.15 13.47 -2.70
CA THR A 158 8.52 12.36 -3.61
C THR A 158 8.85 11.08 -2.86
N GLU A 159 8.54 9.96 -3.51
CA GLU A 159 8.91 8.61 -3.09
C GLU A 159 10.16 8.09 -3.83
N PHE A 160 10.65 8.85 -4.82
CA PHE A 160 11.80 8.54 -5.66
C PHE A 160 13.04 9.21 -5.06
N LEU A 161 14.00 8.40 -4.59
CA LEU A 161 15.24 8.93 -3.99
C LEU A 161 16.35 9.06 -5.04
N ASP A 162 16.56 8.02 -5.85
CA ASP A 162 17.68 7.95 -6.80
C ASP A 162 17.34 8.49 -8.19
N ASN A 163 16.07 8.46 -8.60
CA ASN A 163 15.61 8.82 -9.94
C ASN A 163 14.71 10.06 -9.95
N ASP A 164 14.85 10.95 -8.97
CA ASP A 164 14.05 12.17 -8.90
C ASP A 164 14.59 13.22 -9.89
N ALA A 165 13.91 13.35 -11.03
CA ALA A 165 14.26 14.29 -12.09
C ALA A 165 13.93 15.74 -11.69
N CYS A 166 13.07 15.95 -10.70
CA CYS A 166 12.53 17.27 -10.36
C CYS A 166 13.37 18.06 -9.35
N GLN A 167 14.56 17.56 -8.98
CA GLN A 167 15.45 18.22 -8.03
C GLN A 167 16.02 19.52 -8.62
N SER A 168 15.27 20.60 -8.48
CA SER A 168 15.70 21.96 -8.79
C SER A 168 15.95 22.72 -7.49
N GLY A 169 16.91 23.67 -7.51
CA GLY A 169 17.20 24.48 -6.31
C GLY A 169 16.08 25.46 -5.90
N ARG A 170 15.00 25.55 -6.68
CA ARG A 170 13.89 26.51 -6.47
C ARG A 170 12.71 25.92 -5.72
N VAL A 171 12.58 24.59 -5.67
CA VAL A 171 11.49 23.89 -4.99
C VAL A 171 12.10 22.91 -3.99
N PHE A 172 11.70 23.01 -2.73
CA PHE A 172 12.22 22.17 -1.65
C PHE A 172 11.76 20.72 -1.82
N THR A 173 12.70 19.76 -1.79
CA THR A 173 12.37 18.34 -1.87
C THR A 173 12.05 17.78 -0.49
N LEU A 174 10.87 17.17 -0.34
CA LEU A 174 10.47 16.42 0.85
C LEU A 174 10.32 14.94 0.49
N TYR A 175 11.08 14.08 1.16
CA TYR A 175 10.95 12.64 0.98
C TYR A 175 9.77 12.09 1.78
N GLY A 176 8.91 11.34 1.09
CA GLY A 176 7.85 10.58 1.72
C GLY A 176 8.39 9.51 2.67
N ARG A 177 7.50 8.79 3.34
CA ARG A 177 7.84 7.87 4.44
C ARG A 177 8.87 6.82 4.05
N SER A 178 8.64 6.16 2.92
CA SER A 178 9.52 5.07 2.48
C SER A 178 10.81 5.58 1.85
N ALA A 179 10.78 6.72 1.15
CA ALA A 179 12.00 7.40 0.71
C ALA A 179 12.87 7.86 1.89
N SER A 180 12.25 8.38 2.95
CA SER A 180 12.95 8.80 4.17
C SER A 180 13.63 7.64 4.89
N GLU A 181 12.96 6.48 5.01
CA GLU A 181 13.58 5.28 5.58
C GLU A 181 14.82 4.84 4.78
N ARG A 182 14.76 4.88 3.44
CA ARG A 182 15.91 4.56 2.57
C ARG A 182 17.02 5.60 2.64
N TYR A 183 16.66 6.88 2.71
CA TYR A 183 17.62 7.97 2.90
C TYR A 183 18.41 7.77 4.20
N LEU A 184 17.72 7.43 5.29
CA LEU A 184 18.33 7.16 6.58
C LEU A 184 19.13 5.85 6.64
N SER A 185 18.83 4.86 5.79
CA SER A 185 19.59 3.60 5.74
C SER A 185 20.84 3.69 4.87
N ASN A 186 20.80 4.43 3.77
CA ASN A 186 21.86 4.46 2.76
C ASN A 186 22.97 5.49 3.05
N GLY A 187 22.80 6.31 4.10
CA GLY A 187 23.73 7.39 4.46
C GLY A 187 23.46 8.67 3.66
N SER A 188 23.74 9.82 4.28
CA SER A 188 23.42 11.14 3.72
C SER A 188 24.22 11.44 2.45
N ARG A 189 23.51 11.73 1.35
CA ARG A 189 24.05 12.46 0.21
C ARG A 189 23.81 13.95 0.46
N SER A 190 24.85 14.78 0.28
CA SER A 190 25.03 16.18 0.73
C SER A 190 24.01 17.25 0.27
N ARG A 191 22.70 16.95 0.21
CA ARG A 191 21.65 17.93 -0.09
C ARG A 191 20.72 18.11 1.10
N VAL A 192 20.34 19.37 1.32
CA VAL A 192 19.36 19.72 2.35
C VAL A 192 17.98 19.23 1.91
N VAL A 193 17.31 18.40 2.72
CA VAL A 193 16.06 17.72 2.38
C VAL A 193 15.04 17.78 3.52
N GLY A 194 13.77 17.63 3.17
CA GLY A 194 12.69 17.35 4.12
C GLY A 194 12.47 15.85 4.25
N LEU A 195 12.11 15.36 5.43
CA LEU A 195 11.79 13.95 5.69
C LEU A 195 10.39 13.83 6.29
N SER A 196 9.59 12.90 5.79
CA SER A 196 8.39 12.41 6.49
C SER A 196 8.69 11.05 7.09
N VAL A 197 8.45 10.84 8.38
CA VAL A 197 8.71 9.56 9.06
C VAL A 197 7.49 9.09 9.83
N GLY A 198 7.21 7.79 9.79
CA GLY A 198 6.07 7.24 10.53
C GLY A 198 6.09 5.72 10.55
N TYR A 199 5.53 5.16 11.61
CA TYR A 199 5.46 3.72 11.79
C TYR A 199 4.03 3.31 12.09
N ARG A 200 3.58 2.26 11.41
CA ARG A 200 2.23 1.74 11.56
C ARG A 200 2.05 1.22 12.98
N VAL A 201 0.93 1.59 13.59
CA VAL A 201 0.51 1.16 14.93
C VAL A 201 -0.86 0.49 14.85
N VAL A 202 -1.17 -0.36 15.82
CA VAL A 202 -2.53 -0.84 16.10
C VAL A 202 -2.82 -0.41 17.54
N HIS A 203 -3.66 0.61 17.71
CA HIS A 203 -3.94 1.18 19.04
C HIS A 203 -4.51 0.12 19.99
N GLY A 204 -4.05 0.15 21.24
CA GLY A 204 -4.39 -0.85 22.26
C GLY A 204 -3.62 -2.18 22.14
N ARG A 205 -2.83 -2.39 21.08
CA ARG A 205 -1.95 -3.56 20.97
C ARG A 205 -0.70 -3.36 21.83
N ARG A 206 -0.72 -3.93 23.03
CA ARG A 206 0.42 -3.96 23.95
C ARG A 206 1.25 -5.23 23.77
N GLY A 207 2.48 -5.18 24.25
CA GLY A 207 3.38 -6.33 24.23
C GLY A 207 4.86 -5.97 24.11
N GLY A 208 5.21 -4.68 24.12
CA GLY A 208 6.59 -4.22 24.04
C GLY A 208 7.11 -4.10 22.60
N TRP A 209 8.25 -3.44 22.42
CA TRP A 209 8.72 -3.00 21.10
C TRP A 209 9.10 -4.13 20.14
N ARG A 210 9.22 -5.38 20.63
CA ARG A 210 9.41 -6.57 19.79
C ARG A 210 8.14 -7.03 19.08
N HIS A 211 6.96 -6.58 19.51
CA HIS A 211 5.69 -6.90 18.87
C HIS A 211 5.41 -5.92 17.72
N LEU A 212 5.20 -6.46 16.51
CA LEU A 212 4.94 -5.67 15.31
C LEU A 212 3.65 -4.82 15.46
N HIS A 213 3.76 -3.55 15.10
CA HIS A 213 2.68 -2.55 15.19
C HIS A 213 2.15 -2.29 16.61
N SER A 214 2.89 -2.66 17.66
CA SER A 214 2.58 -2.21 19.01
C SER A 214 2.89 -0.72 19.19
N GLU A 215 2.24 -0.10 20.16
CA GLU A 215 2.51 1.29 20.56
C GLU A 215 3.98 1.47 21.01
N GLU A 216 4.52 0.50 21.74
CA GLU A 216 5.92 0.51 22.18
C GLU A 216 6.90 0.38 21.01
N GLN A 217 6.56 -0.42 19.98
CA GLN A 217 7.39 -0.52 18.79
C GLN A 217 7.42 0.79 18.00
N GLN A 218 6.26 1.43 17.83
CA GLN A 218 6.17 2.72 17.17
C GLN A 218 7.06 3.74 17.87
N ALA A 219 6.97 3.82 19.20
CA ALA A 219 7.80 4.70 20.02
C ALA A 219 9.30 4.40 19.88
N ARG A 220 9.71 3.12 19.96
CA ARG A 220 11.12 2.75 19.86
C ARG A 220 11.70 3.04 18.47
N ARG A 221 10.94 2.82 17.41
CA ARG A 221 11.38 3.16 16.05
C ARG A 221 11.45 4.67 15.83
N LEU A 222 10.49 5.43 16.35
CA LEU A 222 10.56 6.90 16.31
C LEU A 222 11.78 7.42 17.07
N GLU A 223 12.04 6.92 18.28
CA GLU A 223 13.22 7.30 19.07
C GLU A 223 14.52 7.09 18.26
N GLN A 224 14.71 5.89 17.70
CA GLN A 224 15.90 5.56 16.90
C GLN A 224 16.05 6.44 15.66
N THR A 225 14.94 6.74 14.99
CA THR A 225 14.92 7.56 13.78
C THR A 225 15.19 9.03 14.08
N LEU A 226 14.57 9.57 15.13
CA LEU A 226 14.74 10.95 15.54
C LEU A 226 16.17 11.24 15.98
N ILE A 227 16.81 10.32 16.73
CA ILE A 227 18.23 10.42 17.09
C ILE A 227 19.08 10.57 15.81
N ARG A 228 18.87 9.67 14.83
CA ARG A 228 19.62 9.74 13.56
C ARG A 228 19.36 11.02 12.78
N VAL A 229 18.11 11.48 12.71
CA VAL A 229 17.76 12.68 11.96
C VAL A 229 18.37 13.93 12.60
N PHE A 230 18.37 14.02 13.93
CA PHE A 230 18.93 15.18 14.63
C PHE A 230 20.45 15.25 14.57
N ASP A 231 21.12 14.15 14.21
CA ASP A 231 22.54 14.11 13.91
C ASP A 231 22.86 14.49 12.45
N LEU A 232 21.84 14.73 11.60
CA LEU A 232 22.00 15.04 10.19
C LEU A 232 21.77 16.53 9.89
N PRO A 233 22.83 17.33 9.65
CA PRO A 233 22.70 18.75 9.33
C PRO A 233 22.03 19.01 7.96
N SER A 234 21.90 17.97 7.14
CA SER A 234 21.22 18.02 5.84
C SER A 234 19.68 17.93 5.95
N VAL A 235 19.09 17.82 7.13
CA VAL A 235 17.62 17.75 7.26
C VAL A 235 17.07 19.10 7.71
N ALA A 236 16.43 19.84 6.80
CA ALA A 236 15.82 21.13 7.15
C ALA A 236 14.42 20.99 7.75
N ALA A 237 13.67 19.98 7.30
CA ALA A 237 12.30 19.75 7.76
C ALA A 237 12.08 18.28 8.09
N LEU A 238 11.40 18.01 9.19
CA LEU A 238 11.03 16.68 9.63
C LEU A 238 9.55 16.66 10.00
N PHE A 239 8.77 15.78 9.38
CA PHE A 239 7.36 15.60 9.68
C PHE A 239 7.09 14.20 10.20
N ILE A 240 6.45 14.09 11.36
CA ILE A 240 5.88 12.81 11.81
C ILE A 240 4.59 12.55 11.04
N ASN A 241 4.45 11.36 10.45
CA ASN A 241 3.48 11.07 9.39
C ASN A 241 2.00 11.23 9.77
N ARG A 242 1.65 11.29 11.05
CA ARG A 242 0.28 11.60 11.48
C ARG A 242 0.20 12.05 12.95
N TRP A 243 -0.55 13.12 13.20
CA TRP A 243 -0.87 13.61 14.55
C TRP A 243 -1.80 12.66 15.31
N SER A 244 -2.96 12.35 14.74
CA SER A 244 -4.00 11.51 15.36
C SER A 244 -4.63 10.59 14.32
N ASP A 245 -4.93 9.35 14.70
CA ASP A 245 -5.75 8.47 13.87
C ASP A 245 -7.23 8.70 14.19
N ASP A 246 -7.96 9.29 13.25
CA ASP A 246 -9.42 9.43 13.32
C ASP A 246 -10.04 8.80 12.06
N PRO A 247 -10.81 7.70 12.20
CA PRO A 247 -11.39 6.99 11.06
C PRO A 247 -12.45 7.79 10.32
N THR A 248 -12.95 8.88 10.91
CA THR A 248 -13.91 9.78 10.24
C THR A 248 -13.23 10.78 9.31
N ARG A 249 -11.89 10.89 9.36
CA ARG A 249 -11.10 11.84 8.58
C ARG A 249 -10.51 11.17 7.34
N THR A 250 -10.60 11.85 6.21
CA THR A 250 -9.88 11.48 4.99
C THR A 250 -8.39 11.76 5.17
N SER A 251 -7.54 10.75 5.05
CA SER A 251 -6.09 10.88 5.23
C SER A 251 -5.48 11.80 4.17
N HIS A 252 -4.92 12.93 4.60
CA HIS A 252 -4.23 13.89 3.74
C HIS A 252 -2.87 13.38 3.23
N ASP A 253 -2.14 12.58 4.03
CA ASP A 253 -0.90 11.93 3.55
C ASP A 253 -1.13 10.92 2.41
N GLY A 254 -2.40 10.72 2.03
CA GLY A 254 -2.75 9.82 0.94
C GLY A 254 -2.46 8.36 1.29
N ASP A 255 -2.81 7.90 2.50
CA ASP A 255 -2.90 6.47 2.77
C ASP A 255 -4.31 5.97 2.50
N ALA A 256 -4.54 5.52 1.26
CA ALA A 256 -5.84 5.01 0.84
C ALA A 256 -6.32 3.81 1.67
N LEU A 257 -5.42 3.08 2.32
CA LEU A 257 -5.76 1.86 3.07
C LEU A 257 -6.22 2.12 4.51
N GLY A 258 -6.31 3.39 4.94
CA GLY A 258 -6.81 3.77 6.26
C GLY A 258 -5.99 3.16 7.41
N ARG A 259 -4.67 2.97 7.21
CA ARG A 259 -3.81 2.41 8.24
C ARG A 259 -3.53 3.46 9.29
N GLN A 260 -3.24 2.99 10.49
CA GLN A 260 -3.01 3.82 11.66
C GLN A 260 -1.52 4.16 11.79
N PHE A 261 -1.23 5.46 11.88
CA PHE A 261 0.12 6.03 12.01
C PHE A 261 0.21 7.12 13.08
N GLY A 262 -0.93 7.51 13.66
CA GLY A 262 -1.06 8.57 14.64
C GLY A 262 -0.19 8.34 15.86
N ILE A 263 0.43 9.41 16.34
CA ILE A 263 1.09 9.42 17.65
C ILE A 263 0.07 9.57 18.79
N LEU A 264 -1.12 10.09 18.47
CA LEU A 264 -2.31 10.04 19.30
C LEU A 264 -3.25 8.93 18.80
N GLY A 265 -3.77 8.15 19.74
CA GLY A 265 -4.78 7.15 19.49
C GLY A 265 -6.20 7.73 19.34
N PRO A 266 -7.20 6.86 19.20
CA PRO A 266 -8.60 7.26 19.10
C PRO A 266 -9.00 8.16 20.29
N GLY A 267 -9.75 9.23 20.01
CA GLY A 267 -10.13 10.22 21.03
C GLY A 267 -9.00 11.13 21.50
N GLY A 268 -7.86 11.17 20.79
CA GLY A 268 -6.74 12.07 21.11
C GLY A 268 -5.90 11.65 22.31
N ILE A 269 -6.01 10.37 22.72
CA ILE A 269 -5.28 9.79 23.84
C ILE A 269 -3.80 9.65 23.46
N PRO A 270 -2.86 10.22 24.25
CA PRO A 270 -1.44 10.12 23.94
C PRO A 270 -0.89 8.72 24.18
N GLY A 271 -0.21 8.15 23.18
CA GLY A 271 0.57 6.92 23.33
C GLY A 271 2.04 7.17 23.70
N PRO A 272 2.85 6.12 23.91
CA PRO A 272 4.29 6.22 24.16
C PRO A 272 5.04 7.01 23.07
N ALA A 273 4.62 6.89 21.80
CA ALA A 273 5.19 7.61 20.67
C ALA A 273 5.05 9.13 20.81
N PHE A 274 3.91 9.62 21.33
CA PHE A 274 3.72 11.03 21.62
C PHE A 274 4.73 11.54 22.66
N GLY A 275 4.99 10.75 23.69
CA GLY A 275 6.01 11.05 24.71
C GLY A 275 7.41 11.20 24.10
N VAL A 276 7.78 10.31 23.17
CA VAL A 276 9.07 10.37 22.45
C VAL A 276 9.18 11.65 21.63
N VAL A 277 8.18 11.93 20.78
CA VAL A 277 8.18 13.12 19.91
C VAL A 277 8.24 14.39 20.75
N ARG A 278 7.38 14.51 21.77
CA ARG A 278 7.37 15.68 22.67
C ARG A 278 8.71 15.85 23.37
N GLY A 279 9.27 14.79 23.96
CA GLY A 279 10.53 14.87 24.69
C GLY A 279 11.70 15.32 23.80
N MET A 280 11.78 14.80 22.58
CA MET A 280 12.83 15.16 21.64
C MET A 280 12.65 16.54 21.02
N PHE A 281 11.44 16.90 20.58
CA PHE A 281 11.18 18.20 19.94
C PHE A 281 11.32 19.37 20.92
N THR A 282 11.01 19.14 22.20
CA THR A 282 11.21 20.15 23.26
C THR A 282 12.60 20.10 23.89
N GLY A 283 13.43 19.09 23.58
CA GLY A 283 14.74 18.87 24.19
C GLY A 283 14.71 18.44 25.67
N HIS A 284 13.54 18.17 26.25
CA HIS A 284 13.42 17.80 27.67
C HIS A 284 13.82 16.35 27.97
N GLN A 285 13.73 15.46 26.98
CA GLN A 285 14.04 14.05 27.15
C GLN A 285 14.55 13.43 25.85
N LEU A 286 15.73 12.82 25.90
CA LEU A 286 16.38 12.18 24.76
C LEU A 286 16.46 10.66 24.87
N VAL A 287 16.19 10.10 26.05
CA VAL A 287 16.29 8.66 26.34
C VAL A 287 14.98 8.15 26.92
N PHE A 288 14.44 7.07 26.34
CA PHE A 288 13.14 6.54 26.72
C PHE A 288 13.23 5.08 27.18
N ALA A 289 12.64 4.78 28.33
CA ALA A 289 12.51 3.42 28.84
C ALA A 289 11.28 2.74 28.21
N ILE A 290 11.50 2.06 27.08
CA ILE A 290 10.44 1.36 26.34
C ILE A 290 10.60 -0.14 26.54
N ASP A 291 9.54 -0.79 27.07
CA ASP A 291 9.53 -2.22 27.35
C ASP A 291 9.76 -3.05 26.07
N ALA A 292 10.66 -4.01 26.14
CA ALA A 292 10.93 -4.95 25.04
C ALA A 292 9.83 -5.99 24.88
N GLY A 293 9.18 -6.34 25.99
CA GLY A 293 8.17 -7.38 26.06
C GLY A 293 8.66 -8.77 25.62
N LYS A 294 7.70 -9.68 25.46
CA LYS A 294 7.96 -11.10 25.17
C LYS A 294 8.22 -11.33 23.67
N PRO A 295 8.92 -12.42 23.29
CA PRO A 295 9.11 -12.76 21.90
C PRO A 295 7.79 -13.09 21.18
N ARG A 296 7.77 -12.87 19.87
CA ARG A 296 6.62 -12.92 18.95
C ARG A 296 5.76 -14.19 19.13
N GLN A 297 4.46 -14.01 19.34
CA GLN A 297 3.47 -15.07 19.10
C GLN A 297 3.16 -15.14 17.59
N ILE A 298 3.06 -16.36 17.06
CA ILE A 298 2.78 -16.62 15.64
C ILE A 298 1.37 -16.08 15.30
N THR A 299 1.32 -15.00 14.51
CA THR A 299 0.07 -14.45 13.96
C THR A 299 -0.24 -15.14 12.63
N GLY A 300 -1.49 -15.56 12.40
CA GLY A 300 -1.90 -16.21 11.15
C GLY A 300 -2.24 -17.70 11.25
N VAL A 301 -2.33 -18.23 12.48
CA VAL A 301 -2.68 -19.64 12.74
C VAL A 301 -3.98 -20.07 12.04
N TRP A 302 -4.95 -19.15 11.88
CA TRP A 302 -6.24 -19.47 11.26
C TRP A 302 -6.13 -19.90 9.78
N LEU A 303 -5.21 -19.31 9.00
CA LEU A 303 -4.99 -19.71 7.60
C LEU A 303 -4.41 -21.13 7.53
N VAL A 304 -3.48 -21.43 8.44
CA VAL A 304 -2.86 -22.75 8.55
C VAL A 304 -3.90 -23.79 8.97
N ILE A 305 -4.72 -23.48 9.98
CA ILE A 305 -5.85 -24.33 10.40
C ILE A 305 -6.80 -24.57 9.23
N LEU A 306 -7.18 -23.52 8.49
CA LEU A 306 -8.05 -23.64 7.33
C LEU A 306 -7.43 -24.56 6.27
N GLY A 307 -6.14 -24.41 5.97
CA GLY A 307 -5.40 -25.31 5.08
C GLY A 307 -5.47 -26.77 5.51
N TRP A 308 -5.29 -27.06 6.80
CA TRP A 308 -5.41 -28.41 7.34
C TRP A 308 -6.83 -28.96 7.27
N ILE A 309 -7.85 -28.14 7.54
CA ILE A 309 -9.26 -28.53 7.40
C ILE A 309 -9.56 -28.91 5.94
N LEU A 310 -9.02 -28.17 4.96
CA LEU A 310 -9.20 -28.47 3.53
C LEU A 310 -8.52 -29.77 3.13
N MET A 311 -7.28 -30.01 3.57
CA MET A 311 -6.59 -31.27 3.31
C MET A 311 -7.32 -32.45 3.97
N GLY A 312 -7.83 -32.25 5.18
CA GLY A 312 -8.67 -33.20 5.88
C GLY A 312 -9.97 -33.52 5.13
N SER A 313 -10.66 -32.51 4.60
CA SER A 313 -11.93 -32.71 3.89
C SER A 313 -11.75 -33.48 2.58
N VAL A 314 -10.69 -33.21 1.81
CA VAL A 314 -10.34 -33.99 0.62
C VAL A 314 -9.98 -35.43 0.99
N SER A 315 -9.24 -35.63 2.08
CA SER A 315 -8.85 -36.97 2.57
C SER A 315 -10.06 -37.77 3.05
N VAL A 316 -11.00 -37.14 3.75
CA VAL A 316 -12.26 -37.76 4.18
C VAL A 316 -13.13 -38.09 2.97
N ALA A 317 -13.24 -37.19 1.98
CA ALA A 317 -13.98 -37.47 0.75
C ALA A 317 -13.40 -38.70 0.00
N TYR A 318 -12.06 -38.80 -0.06
CA TYR A 318 -11.39 -39.97 -0.61
C TYR A 318 -11.63 -41.24 0.22
N GLY A 319 -11.57 -41.16 1.55
CA GLY A 319 -11.78 -42.31 2.45
C GLY A 319 -13.21 -42.84 2.48
N VAL A 320 -14.20 -41.95 2.38
CA VAL A 320 -15.63 -42.28 2.46
C VAL A 320 -16.22 -42.67 1.10
N SER A 321 -15.73 -42.12 -0.02
CA SER A 321 -16.28 -42.39 -1.35
C SER A 321 -15.56 -43.54 -2.07
N PRO A 322 -16.18 -44.73 -2.23
CA PRO A 322 -15.60 -45.83 -2.99
C PRO A 322 -15.35 -45.45 -4.45
N GLN A 323 -16.24 -44.63 -5.02
CA GLN A 323 -16.14 -44.14 -6.38
C GLN A 323 -14.90 -43.24 -6.57
N MET A 324 -14.60 -42.37 -5.61
CA MET A 324 -13.41 -41.51 -5.67
C MET A 324 -12.12 -42.34 -5.58
N ARG A 325 -12.10 -43.39 -4.74
CA ARG A 325 -10.95 -44.32 -4.66
C ARG A 325 -10.69 -45.08 -5.95
N GLN A 326 -11.74 -45.39 -6.72
CA GLN A 326 -11.61 -46.05 -8.01
C GLN A 326 -11.21 -45.07 -9.12
N MET A 327 -11.70 -43.82 -9.08
CA MET A 327 -11.41 -42.81 -10.09
C MET A 327 -10.04 -42.16 -9.96
N ALA A 328 -9.60 -41.83 -8.74
CA ALA A 328 -8.36 -41.07 -8.56
C ALA A 328 -7.12 -41.78 -9.15
N PRO A 329 -6.87 -43.09 -8.90
CA PRO A 329 -5.75 -43.78 -9.52
C PRO A 329 -5.84 -43.78 -11.05
N ARG A 330 -7.05 -43.99 -11.60
CA ARG A 330 -7.27 -43.98 -13.06
C ARG A 330 -7.02 -42.60 -13.65
N TYR A 331 -7.44 -41.53 -12.99
CA TYR A 331 -7.16 -40.16 -13.42
C TYR A 331 -5.65 -39.86 -13.51
N PHE A 332 -4.86 -40.37 -12.56
CA PHE A 332 -3.40 -40.15 -12.55
C PHE A 332 -2.61 -41.14 -13.41
N MET A 333 -3.12 -42.36 -13.65
CA MET A 333 -2.36 -43.44 -14.29
C MET A 333 -2.85 -43.84 -15.69
N SER A 334 -4.10 -43.55 -16.06
CA SER A 334 -4.65 -43.98 -17.37
C SER A 334 -4.69 -42.85 -18.39
N HIS A 335 -4.15 -43.12 -19.58
CA HIS A 335 -4.25 -42.21 -20.73
C HIS A 335 -5.68 -42.31 -21.30
N GLY A 336 -6.44 -41.22 -21.28
CA GLY A 336 -7.80 -41.19 -21.85
C GLY A 336 -8.95 -41.44 -20.85
N PHE A 337 -8.69 -41.42 -19.54
CA PHE A 337 -9.69 -41.57 -18.45
C PHE A 337 -11.03 -40.88 -18.74
N PHE A 338 -10.99 -39.61 -19.16
CA PHE A 338 -12.20 -38.81 -19.38
C PHE A 338 -13.05 -39.31 -20.56
N ARG A 339 -12.42 -39.80 -21.63
CA ARG A 339 -13.13 -40.33 -22.80
C ARG A 339 -13.92 -41.59 -22.45
N GLU A 340 -13.33 -42.51 -21.69
CA GLU A 340 -13.95 -43.79 -21.34
C GLU A 340 -14.92 -43.67 -20.17
N SER A 341 -14.56 -42.92 -19.13
CA SER A 341 -15.31 -42.90 -17.87
C SER A 341 -16.38 -41.81 -17.83
N VAL A 342 -16.14 -40.65 -18.45
CA VAL A 342 -17.06 -39.51 -18.41
C VAL A 342 -18.06 -39.52 -19.54
N ALA A 343 -17.67 -39.81 -20.78
CA ALA A 343 -18.61 -39.86 -21.91
C ALA A 343 -19.69 -40.95 -21.72
N GLU A 344 -19.34 -42.09 -21.12
CA GLU A 344 -20.27 -43.20 -20.86
C GLU A 344 -21.17 -42.98 -19.63
N GLY A 345 -21.03 -41.85 -18.90
CA GLY A 345 -21.85 -41.54 -17.72
C GLY A 345 -21.59 -42.43 -16.50
N ARG A 346 -20.64 -43.37 -16.57
CA ARG A 346 -20.31 -44.34 -15.52
C ARG A 346 -19.58 -43.71 -14.33
N ALA A 347 -19.10 -42.47 -14.48
CA ALA A 347 -18.27 -41.77 -13.50
C ALA A 347 -18.90 -40.49 -12.91
N ALA A 348 -20.17 -40.54 -12.52
CA ALA A 348 -20.84 -39.42 -11.84
C ALA A 348 -20.53 -39.38 -10.34
N ILE A 349 -19.66 -38.45 -9.91
CA ILE A 349 -19.49 -38.12 -8.49
C ILE A 349 -19.76 -36.63 -8.23
N PRO A 350 -21.02 -36.17 -8.27
CA PRO A 350 -21.35 -34.76 -8.10
C PRO A 350 -20.86 -34.21 -6.75
N VAL A 351 -21.06 -34.97 -5.67
CA VAL A 351 -20.67 -34.56 -4.31
C VAL A 351 -19.16 -34.40 -4.20
N ALA A 352 -18.37 -35.35 -4.70
CA ALA A 352 -16.91 -35.24 -4.64
C ALA A 352 -16.40 -34.08 -5.51
N SER A 353 -16.96 -33.88 -6.70
CA SER A 353 -16.60 -32.74 -7.56
C SER A 353 -16.92 -31.40 -6.90
N LEU A 354 -18.02 -31.29 -6.16
CA LEU A 354 -18.35 -30.09 -5.38
C LEU A 354 -17.39 -29.87 -4.21
N VAL A 355 -17.00 -30.94 -3.50
CA VAL A 355 -16.00 -30.86 -2.43
C VAL A 355 -14.64 -30.42 -2.98
N ILE A 356 -14.21 -30.95 -4.12
CA ILE A 356 -12.95 -30.55 -4.75
C ILE A 356 -13.06 -29.11 -5.27
N LEU A 357 -14.19 -28.69 -5.86
CA LEU A 357 -14.41 -27.30 -6.25
C LEU A 357 -14.28 -26.35 -5.06
N PHE A 358 -14.95 -26.67 -3.95
CA PHE A 358 -14.85 -25.91 -2.72
C PHE A 358 -13.41 -25.83 -2.22
N ALA A 359 -12.70 -26.96 -2.19
CA ALA A 359 -11.31 -27.01 -1.75
C ALA A 359 -10.41 -26.11 -2.62
N ILE A 360 -10.50 -26.24 -3.94
CA ILE A 360 -9.71 -25.46 -4.90
C ILE A 360 -10.08 -23.96 -4.82
N ALA A 361 -11.36 -23.62 -4.66
CA ALA A 361 -11.80 -22.24 -4.53
C ALA A 361 -11.23 -21.59 -3.26
N VAL A 362 -11.30 -22.27 -2.11
CA VAL A 362 -10.70 -21.76 -0.87
C VAL A 362 -9.18 -21.69 -0.98
N SER A 363 -8.53 -22.67 -1.63
CA SER A 363 -7.09 -22.62 -1.91
C SER A 363 -6.69 -21.41 -2.76
N ALA A 364 -7.44 -21.11 -3.82
CA ALA A 364 -7.25 -19.90 -4.62
C ALA A 364 -7.44 -18.63 -3.77
N GLY A 365 -8.44 -18.64 -2.86
CA GLY A 365 -8.65 -17.59 -1.87
C GLY A 365 -7.46 -17.35 -0.95
N ILE A 366 -6.88 -18.42 -0.41
CA ILE A 366 -5.69 -18.38 0.45
C ILE A 366 -4.49 -17.83 -0.33
N ILE A 367 -4.21 -18.36 -1.53
CA ILE A 367 -3.09 -17.93 -2.37
C ILE A 367 -3.23 -16.44 -2.70
N GLY A 368 -4.39 -16.02 -3.19
CA GLY A 368 -4.66 -14.63 -3.54
C GLY A 368 -4.54 -13.71 -2.32
N THR A 369 -5.01 -14.14 -1.15
CA THR A 369 -4.88 -13.38 0.10
C THR A 369 -3.42 -13.22 0.49
N VAL A 370 -2.60 -14.28 0.44
CA VAL A 370 -1.16 -14.19 0.76
C VAL A 370 -0.45 -13.21 -0.18
N ILE A 371 -0.72 -13.31 -1.49
CA ILE A 371 -0.14 -12.41 -2.50
C ILE A 371 -0.56 -10.96 -2.22
N ILE A 372 -1.87 -10.69 -2.12
CA ILE A 372 -2.39 -9.33 -1.96
C ILE A 372 -1.99 -8.73 -0.62
N THR A 373 -2.00 -9.50 0.48
CA THR A 373 -1.58 -8.97 1.78
C THR A 373 -0.09 -8.63 1.81
N HIS A 374 0.75 -9.43 1.15
CA HIS A 374 2.17 -9.12 0.97
C HIS A 374 2.36 -7.82 0.17
N PHE A 375 1.70 -7.71 -0.98
CA PHE A 375 1.79 -6.50 -1.81
C PHE A 375 0.98 -5.33 -1.24
N SER A 376 0.12 -5.52 -0.24
CA SER A 376 -0.68 -4.43 0.32
C SER A 376 0.21 -3.36 0.93
N GLU A 377 1.37 -3.74 1.48
CA GLU A 377 2.33 -2.82 2.11
C GLU A 377 3.05 -1.92 1.09
N THR A 378 2.82 -2.16 -0.20
CA THR A 378 3.51 -1.49 -1.29
C THR A 378 2.83 -0.20 -1.72
N ARG A 379 3.64 0.72 -2.26
CA ARG A 379 3.19 2.01 -2.79
C ARG A 379 2.32 1.84 -4.03
N MET A 380 2.59 0.80 -4.82
CA MET A 380 1.76 0.43 -5.97
C MET A 380 0.30 0.21 -5.55
N VAL A 381 0.05 -0.50 -4.45
CA VAL A 381 -1.33 -0.75 -4.00
C VAL A 381 -2.02 0.53 -3.55
N GLN A 382 -1.31 1.47 -2.91
CA GLN A 382 -1.89 2.76 -2.56
C GLN A 382 -2.26 3.57 -3.81
N ALA A 383 -1.33 3.70 -4.77
CA ALA A 383 -1.60 4.38 -6.04
C ALA A 383 -2.74 3.70 -6.84
N PHE A 384 -2.76 2.37 -6.85
CA PHE A 384 -3.85 1.60 -7.45
C PHE A 384 -5.20 1.94 -6.81
N VAL A 385 -5.29 1.97 -5.48
CA VAL A 385 -6.55 2.32 -4.80
C VAL A 385 -6.95 3.76 -5.12
N PHE A 386 -6.02 4.73 -5.18
CA PHE A 386 -6.34 6.11 -5.61
C PHE A 386 -6.84 6.19 -7.06
N SER A 387 -6.41 5.29 -7.93
CA SER A 387 -6.88 5.25 -9.32
C SER A 387 -8.29 4.65 -9.47
N LEU A 388 -8.84 4.01 -8.44
CA LEU A 388 -10.18 3.42 -8.50
C LEU A 388 -11.28 4.49 -8.44
N PRO A 389 -12.47 4.23 -9.01
CA PRO A 389 -13.67 5.05 -8.78
C PRO A 389 -14.00 5.18 -7.28
N GLY A 390 -14.54 6.32 -6.86
CA GLY A 390 -14.74 6.65 -5.43
C GLY A 390 -15.45 5.58 -4.59
N SER A 391 -16.43 4.87 -5.14
CA SER A 391 -17.11 3.76 -4.44
C SER A 391 -16.18 2.58 -4.14
N LEU A 392 -15.26 2.26 -5.06
CA LEU A 392 -14.26 1.21 -4.90
C LEU A 392 -13.09 1.65 -4.02
N GLN A 393 -12.78 2.96 -3.96
CA GLN A 393 -11.79 3.50 -3.01
C GLN A 393 -12.19 3.23 -1.56
N VAL A 394 -13.49 3.27 -1.25
CA VAL A 394 -14.02 2.97 0.09
C VAL A 394 -14.03 1.46 0.39
N LEU A 395 -14.32 0.64 -0.62
CA LEU A 395 -14.41 -0.82 -0.45
C LEU A 395 -13.06 -1.53 -0.44
N ALA A 396 -12.08 -1.07 -1.22
CA ALA A 396 -10.79 -1.74 -1.34
C ALA A 396 -10.06 -1.89 0.02
N PRO A 397 -10.01 -0.87 0.90
CA PRO A 397 -9.41 -0.98 2.22
C PRO A 397 -10.09 -2.03 3.09
N LEU A 398 -11.42 -2.16 3.01
CA LEU A 398 -12.19 -3.13 3.79
C LEU A 398 -11.74 -4.57 3.51
N PHE A 399 -11.50 -4.91 2.24
CA PHE A 399 -11.05 -6.24 1.85
C PHE A 399 -9.54 -6.42 2.11
N ILE A 400 -8.71 -5.45 1.72
CA ILE A 400 -7.25 -5.55 1.85
C ILE A 400 -6.82 -5.64 3.33
N THR A 401 -7.47 -4.90 4.22
CA THR A 401 -7.14 -4.91 5.66
C THR A 401 -7.71 -6.09 6.42
N ARG A 402 -8.66 -6.85 5.83
CA ARG A 402 -9.31 -8.01 6.46
C ARG A 402 -9.06 -9.28 5.62
N PRO A 403 -7.93 -9.98 5.86
CA PRO A 403 -7.51 -11.14 5.07
C PRO A 403 -8.57 -12.25 4.96
N ALA A 404 -9.38 -12.47 5.99
CA ALA A 404 -10.46 -13.46 5.95
C ALA A 404 -11.57 -13.08 4.95
N LEU A 405 -11.98 -11.81 4.90
CA LEU A 405 -12.97 -11.34 3.92
C LEU A 405 -12.42 -11.40 2.51
N LEU A 406 -11.15 -11.04 2.33
CA LEU A 406 -10.47 -11.14 1.03
C LEU A 406 -10.40 -12.59 0.55
N CYS A 407 -10.05 -13.53 1.43
CA CYS A 407 -10.02 -14.95 1.13
C CYS A 407 -11.39 -15.48 0.68
N VAL A 408 -12.46 -15.12 1.41
CA VAL A 408 -13.83 -15.50 1.05
C VAL A 408 -14.23 -14.87 -0.29
N LEU A 409 -13.96 -13.59 -0.50
CA LEU A 409 -14.28 -12.90 -1.75
C LEU A 409 -13.61 -13.58 -2.95
N ILE A 410 -12.30 -13.83 -2.88
CA ILE A 410 -11.54 -14.49 -3.95
C ILE A 410 -12.05 -15.92 -4.17
N ALA A 411 -12.33 -16.66 -3.10
CA ALA A 411 -12.87 -18.01 -3.20
C ALA A 411 -14.26 -18.03 -3.87
N CYS A 412 -15.16 -17.13 -3.49
CA CYS A 412 -16.48 -16.99 -4.08
C CYS A 412 -16.41 -16.60 -5.57
N LEU A 413 -15.56 -15.62 -5.92
CA LEU A 413 -15.34 -15.22 -7.31
C LEU A 413 -14.77 -16.37 -8.14
N TYR A 414 -13.79 -17.09 -7.60
CA TYR A 414 -13.21 -18.27 -8.25
C TYR A 414 -14.27 -19.35 -8.49
N ALA A 415 -15.04 -19.71 -7.46
CA ALA A 415 -16.12 -20.69 -7.59
C ALA A 415 -17.17 -20.26 -8.62
N LEU A 416 -17.60 -19.00 -8.60
CA LEU A 416 -18.57 -18.44 -9.54
C LEU A 416 -18.07 -18.56 -10.99
N PHE A 417 -16.84 -18.13 -11.26
CA PHE A 417 -16.22 -18.22 -12.59
C PHE A 417 -16.13 -19.67 -13.07
N MET A 418 -15.75 -20.58 -12.17
CA MET A 418 -15.66 -22.00 -12.48
C MET A 418 -17.02 -22.62 -12.80
N THR A 419 -18.07 -22.26 -12.04
CA THR A 419 -19.44 -22.71 -12.31
C THR A 419 -20.01 -22.13 -13.60
N MET A 420 -19.72 -20.86 -13.90
CA MET A 420 -20.15 -20.20 -15.12
C MET A 420 -19.51 -20.87 -16.35
N TRP A 421 -18.20 -21.14 -16.28
CA TRP A 421 -17.48 -21.81 -17.36
C TRP A 421 -17.93 -23.26 -17.54
N THR A 422 -18.19 -23.97 -16.45
CA THR A 422 -18.77 -25.33 -16.48
C THR A 422 -20.13 -25.34 -17.18
N SER A 423 -21.00 -24.38 -16.85
CA SER A 423 -22.33 -24.26 -17.45
C SER A 423 -22.22 -23.96 -18.95
N LEU A 424 -21.33 -23.03 -19.33
CA LEU A 424 -21.06 -22.71 -20.72
C LEU A 424 -20.56 -23.93 -21.50
N LEU A 425 -19.58 -24.66 -20.97
CA LEU A 425 -19.06 -25.87 -21.61
C LEU A 425 -20.13 -26.96 -21.72
N SER A 426 -20.99 -27.13 -20.70
CA SER A 426 -22.10 -28.09 -20.78
C SER A 426 -23.08 -27.72 -21.89
N ILE A 427 -23.46 -26.45 -22.02
CA ILE A 427 -24.30 -25.95 -23.12
C ILE A 427 -23.59 -26.12 -24.47
N TRP A 428 -22.29 -25.85 -24.53
CA TRP A 428 -21.49 -25.95 -25.74
C TRP A 428 -21.30 -27.39 -26.22
N SER A 429 -21.51 -28.38 -25.35
CA SER A 429 -21.38 -29.80 -25.71
C SER A 429 -22.45 -30.24 -26.71
N ASN A 430 -23.57 -29.51 -26.80
CA ASN A 430 -24.61 -29.69 -27.83
C ASN A 430 -24.07 -29.61 -29.27
N PHE A 431 -22.95 -28.91 -29.49
CA PHE A 431 -22.34 -28.78 -30.82
C PHE A 431 -21.33 -29.90 -31.16
N GLY A 432 -21.15 -30.83 -30.23
CA GLY A 432 -20.28 -32.00 -30.33
C GLY A 432 -21.03 -33.28 -30.68
N SER A 433 -20.33 -34.42 -30.61
CA SER A 433 -20.92 -35.73 -30.84
C SER A 433 -21.52 -36.35 -29.57
N VAL A 434 -21.18 -35.81 -28.39
CA VAL A 434 -21.64 -36.31 -27.09
C VAL A 434 -22.15 -35.14 -26.24
N LEU A 435 -23.40 -35.25 -25.77
CA LEU A 435 -23.98 -34.32 -24.82
C LEU A 435 -23.41 -34.57 -23.42
N LEU A 436 -22.82 -33.54 -22.81
CA LEU A 436 -22.26 -33.63 -21.47
C LEU A 436 -23.16 -32.93 -20.45
N LEU A 437 -23.59 -33.69 -19.44
CA LEU A 437 -24.33 -33.19 -18.29
C LEU A 437 -23.48 -32.21 -17.47
N PRO A 438 -24.09 -31.24 -16.75
CA PRO A 438 -23.35 -30.25 -15.97
C PRO A 438 -22.35 -30.84 -14.98
N TRP A 439 -22.67 -31.98 -14.36
CA TRP A 439 -21.75 -32.65 -13.41
C TRP A 439 -20.58 -33.34 -14.11
N GLN A 440 -20.75 -33.84 -15.35
CA GLN A 440 -19.66 -34.43 -16.17
C GLN A 440 -18.66 -33.34 -16.54
N THR A 441 -19.20 -32.19 -16.97
CA THR A 441 -18.41 -31.01 -17.27
C THR A 441 -17.74 -30.45 -16.03
N LEU A 442 -18.40 -30.47 -14.87
CA LEU A 442 -17.81 -30.04 -13.60
C LEU A 442 -16.58 -30.89 -13.25
N LEU A 443 -16.65 -32.20 -13.44
CA LEU A 443 -15.51 -33.11 -13.23
C LEU A 443 -14.33 -32.72 -14.14
N LEU A 444 -14.60 -32.51 -15.44
CA LEU A 444 -13.60 -32.08 -16.43
C LEU A 444 -12.94 -30.75 -16.09
N VAL A 445 -13.71 -29.84 -15.51
CA VAL A 445 -13.27 -28.49 -15.17
C VAL A 445 -12.50 -28.48 -13.83
N VAL A 446 -12.96 -29.21 -12.82
CA VAL A 446 -12.39 -29.10 -11.46
C VAL A 446 -11.14 -29.97 -11.28
N TRP A 447 -11.13 -31.19 -11.81
CA TRP A 447 -10.05 -32.16 -11.53
C TRP A 447 -8.66 -31.75 -12.04
N PRO A 448 -8.51 -31.14 -13.25
CA PRO A 448 -7.23 -30.63 -13.71
C PRO A 448 -6.54 -29.60 -12.80
N ARG A 449 -7.28 -29.01 -11.85
CA ARG A 449 -6.82 -27.91 -11.00
C ARG A 449 -6.26 -28.35 -9.64
N TRP A 450 -6.11 -29.65 -9.40
CA TRP A 450 -5.47 -30.15 -8.18
C TRP A 450 -4.09 -29.54 -7.87
N PRO A 451 -3.24 -29.08 -8.83
CA PRO A 451 -1.97 -28.44 -8.49
C PRO A 451 -2.11 -27.17 -7.66
N ILE A 452 -3.29 -26.52 -7.67
CA ILE A 452 -3.58 -25.35 -6.83
C ILE A 452 -3.45 -25.69 -5.33
N LEU A 453 -3.75 -26.93 -4.94
CA LEU A 453 -3.55 -27.39 -3.56
C LEU A 453 -2.06 -27.34 -3.16
N LEU A 454 -1.15 -27.69 -4.07
CA LEU A 454 0.30 -27.60 -3.82
C LEU A 454 0.77 -26.14 -3.70
N VAL A 455 0.26 -25.28 -4.57
CA VAL A 455 0.57 -23.84 -4.53
C VAL A 455 0.06 -23.22 -3.22
N MET A 456 -1.11 -23.66 -2.73
CA MET A 456 -1.64 -23.25 -1.42
C MET A 456 -0.71 -23.64 -0.28
N LEU A 457 -0.17 -24.87 -0.27
CA LEU A 457 0.79 -25.30 0.75
C LEU A 457 2.06 -24.43 0.75
N ALA A 458 2.55 -24.07 -0.44
CA ALA A 458 3.66 -23.13 -0.58
C ALA A 458 3.29 -21.71 -0.08
N ALA A 459 2.06 -21.24 -0.35
CA ALA A 459 1.59 -19.96 0.16
C ALA A 459 1.49 -19.93 1.69
N LEU A 460 1.00 -21.01 2.30
CA LEU A 460 0.90 -21.14 3.76
C LEU A 460 2.27 -21.20 4.43
N SER A 461 3.25 -21.90 3.84
CA SER A 461 4.60 -21.96 4.40
C SER A 461 5.29 -20.59 4.35
N VAL A 462 5.12 -19.86 3.23
CA VAL A 462 5.64 -18.50 3.07
C VAL A 462 4.96 -17.50 4.01
N SER A 463 3.67 -17.69 4.29
CA SER A 463 2.93 -16.87 5.25
C SER A 463 3.31 -17.15 6.71
N ALA A 464 3.73 -18.37 7.04
CA ALA A 464 4.13 -18.75 8.40
C ALA A 464 5.58 -18.32 8.74
N GLY A 465 6.44 -18.20 7.73
CA GLY A 465 7.85 -17.82 7.87
C GLY A 465 8.14 -16.32 7.69
N ASN A 466 9.42 -15.97 7.54
CA ASN A 466 9.82 -14.66 7.03
C ASN A 466 9.56 -14.62 5.53
N THR A 467 8.48 -13.96 5.14
CA THR A 467 8.05 -13.82 3.75
C THR A 467 9.08 -12.99 2.95
N SER A 468 9.79 -13.61 2.01
CA SER A 468 10.62 -12.89 1.04
C SER A 468 9.82 -12.58 -0.23
N THR A 469 10.09 -11.41 -0.84
CA THR A 469 9.46 -10.99 -2.10
C THR A 469 9.67 -12.03 -3.21
N THR A 470 10.85 -12.66 -3.24
CA THR A 470 11.18 -13.75 -4.17
C THR A 470 10.27 -14.95 -4.00
N ALA A 471 9.98 -15.37 -2.76
CA ALA A 471 9.09 -16.49 -2.51
C ALA A 471 7.66 -16.21 -2.97
N VAL A 472 7.15 -14.99 -2.74
CA VAL A 472 5.83 -14.57 -3.23
C VAL A 472 5.82 -14.49 -4.77
N ALA A 473 6.89 -14.00 -5.39
CA ALA A 473 7.01 -14.00 -6.86
C ALA A 473 6.95 -15.41 -7.45
N ILE A 474 7.64 -16.39 -6.83
CA ILE A 474 7.56 -17.81 -7.22
C ILE A 474 6.12 -18.33 -7.10
N ILE A 475 5.41 -18.00 -6.02
CA ILE A 475 4.00 -18.37 -5.85
C ILE A 475 3.13 -17.76 -6.95
N CYS A 476 3.34 -16.50 -7.32
CA CYS A 476 2.63 -15.85 -8.43
C CYS A 476 2.86 -16.60 -9.75
N VAL A 477 4.12 -16.88 -10.08
CA VAL A 477 4.48 -17.62 -11.31
C VAL A 477 3.87 -19.03 -11.29
N ALA A 478 3.97 -19.75 -10.17
CA ALA A 478 3.38 -21.08 -10.03
C ALA A 478 1.85 -21.03 -10.18
N THR A 479 1.19 -20.00 -9.67
CA THR A 479 -0.26 -19.80 -9.83
C THR A 479 -0.64 -19.59 -11.29
N ILE A 480 0.14 -18.79 -12.03
CA ILE A 480 -0.09 -18.56 -13.48
C ILE A 480 0.13 -19.85 -14.27
N VAL A 481 1.24 -20.56 -14.03
CA VAL A 481 1.56 -21.81 -14.71
C VAL A 481 0.49 -22.88 -14.45
N THR A 482 0.06 -23.03 -13.20
CA THR A 482 -1.00 -23.98 -12.83
C THR A 482 -2.34 -23.61 -13.45
N ALA A 483 -2.69 -22.32 -13.52
CA ALA A 483 -3.90 -21.86 -14.19
C ALA A 483 -3.88 -22.17 -15.69
N VAL A 484 -2.80 -21.82 -16.40
CA VAL A 484 -2.65 -22.08 -17.85
C VAL A 484 -2.68 -23.58 -18.14
N SER A 485 -1.90 -24.37 -17.38
CA SER A 485 -1.87 -25.84 -17.51
C SER A 485 -3.24 -26.46 -17.28
N SER A 486 -3.98 -25.98 -16.27
CA SER A 486 -5.33 -26.45 -15.97
C SER A 486 -6.34 -26.13 -17.07
N ILE A 487 -6.27 -24.92 -17.66
CA ILE A 487 -7.14 -24.53 -18.79
C ILE A 487 -6.83 -25.40 -20.01
N TYR A 488 -5.56 -25.55 -20.36
CA TYR A 488 -5.13 -26.39 -21.47
C TYR A 488 -5.62 -27.83 -21.32
N ARG A 489 -5.40 -28.43 -20.14
CA ARG A 489 -5.85 -29.79 -19.84
C ARG A 489 -7.37 -29.91 -19.90
N THR A 490 -8.11 -28.97 -19.30
CA THR A 490 -9.58 -28.96 -19.36
C THR A 490 -10.08 -28.92 -20.81
N ILE A 491 -9.55 -28.04 -21.65
CA ILE A 491 -9.98 -27.89 -23.04
C ILE A 491 -9.62 -29.12 -23.87
N ASN A 492 -8.44 -29.69 -23.69
CA ASN A 492 -8.05 -30.90 -24.42
C ASN A 492 -8.89 -32.12 -24.00
N ASP A 493 -9.14 -32.28 -22.70
CA ASP A 493 -9.97 -33.38 -22.18
C ASP A 493 -11.45 -33.20 -22.61
N TYR A 494 -11.96 -31.97 -22.57
CA TYR A 494 -13.29 -31.64 -23.07
C TYR A 494 -13.43 -31.90 -24.57
N ARG A 495 -12.42 -31.54 -25.38
CA ARG A 495 -12.38 -31.83 -26.82
C ARG A 495 -12.54 -33.32 -27.11
N LEU A 496 -11.72 -34.13 -26.44
CA LEU A 496 -11.66 -35.56 -26.65
C LEU A 496 -12.95 -36.26 -26.18
N THR A 497 -13.59 -35.73 -25.14
CA THR A 497 -14.81 -36.30 -24.57
C THR A 497 -16.07 -35.89 -25.35
N ALA A 498 -16.18 -34.62 -25.75
CA ALA A 498 -17.33 -34.10 -26.51
C ALA A 498 -17.23 -34.34 -28.02
N GLY A 499 -16.08 -34.83 -28.52
CA GLY A 499 -15.86 -35.09 -29.95
C GLY A 499 -15.81 -33.83 -30.81
N LEU A 500 -15.26 -32.74 -30.28
CA LEU A 500 -15.17 -31.44 -30.97
C LEU A 500 -13.86 -31.30 -31.75
N SER A 501 -13.89 -30.50 -32.82
CA SER A 501 -12.66 -30.04 -33.50
C SER A 501 -12.05 -28.85 -32.75
N TYR A 502 -10.75 -28.59 -32.94
CA TYR A 502 -10.06 -27.45 -32.30
C TYR A 502 -10.69 -26.10 -32.65
N LEU A 503 -11.19 -25.92 -33.88
CA LEU A 503 -11.85 -24.69 -34.30
C LEU A 503 -13.10 -24.39 -33.47
N LYS A 504 -13.88 -25.42 -33.11
CA LYS A 504 -15.09 -25.27 -32.28
C LYS A 504 -14.78 -24.94 -30.81
N LEU A 505 -13.52 -25.01 -30.38
CA LEU A 505 -13.10 -24.72 -29.01
C LEU A 505 -12.58 -23.30 -28.80
N ILE A 506 -12.37 -22.55 -29.88
CA ILE A 506 -11.89 -21.16 -29.81
C ILE A 506 -12.87 -20.32 -28.98
N ILE A 507 -14.17 -20.44 -29.26
CA ILE A 507 -15.21 -19.68 -28.54
C ILE A 507 -15.26 -20.02 -27.04
N PRO A 508 -15.41 -21.29 -26.60
CA PRO A 508 -15.45 -21.60 -25.16
C PRO A 508 -14.11 -21.35 -24.44
N LEU A 509 -12.99 -21.33 -25.16
CA LEU A 509 -11.70 -20.88 -24.63
C LEU A 509 -11.71 -19.36 -24.43
N LEU A 510 -12.10 -18.58 -25.43
CA LEU A 510 -12.18 -17.10 -25.32
C LEU A 510 -13.19 -16.66 -24.25
N LEU A 511 -14.25 -17.43 -24.03
CA LEU A 511 -15.24 -17.20 -22.98
C LEU A 511 -14.81 -17.76 -21.61
N ASN A 512 -13.59 -18.28 -21.46
CA ASN A 512 -13.06 -18.62 -20.16
C ASN A 512 -12.98 -17.36 -19.29
N PRO A 513 -13.59 -17.33 -18.09
CA PRO A 513 -13.67 -16.10 -17.29
C PRO A 513 -12.31 -15.56 -16.86
N SER A 514 -11.30 -16.43 -16.65
CA SER A 514 -9.94 -16.00 -16.34
C SER A 514 -9.29 -15.31 -17.53
N LEU A 515 -9.52 -15.80 -18.75
CA LEU A 515 -9.02 -15.16 -19.97
C LEU A 515 -9.75 -13.85 -20.25
N LEU A 516 -11.08 -13.81 -20.10
CA LEU A 516 -11.86 -12.56 -20.21
C LEU A 516 -11.38 -11.51 -19.20
N LEU A 517 -11.17 -11.91 -17.94
CA LEU A 517 -10.63 -11.02 -16.92
C LEU A 517 -9.24 -10.52 -17.30
N LEU A 518 -8.35 -11.40 -17.78
CA LEU A 518 -7.02 -11.01 -18.26
C LEU A 518 -7.12 -10.02 -19.43
N THR A 519 -8.00 -10.27 -20.40
CA THR A 519 -8.21 -9.39 -21.56
C THR A 519 -8.75 -8.03 -21.13
N VAL A 520 -9.77 -8.00 -20.27
CA VAL A 520 -10.34 -6.75 -19.74
C VAL A 520 -9.30 -5.97 -18.95
N THR A 521 -8.58 -6.63 -18.03
CA THR A 521 -7.48 -6.00 -17.29
C THR A 521 -6.39 -5.48 -18.22
N THR A 522 -6.04 -6.22 -19.27
CA THR A 522 -5.05 -5.78 -20.26
C THR A 522 -5.54 -4.57 -21.05
N ILE A 523 -6.81 -4.55 -21.47
CA ILE A 523 -7.42 -3.40 -22.15
C ILE A 523 -7.43 -2.18 -21.22
N ILE A 524 -7.80 -2.35 -19.96
CA ILE A 524 -7.79 -1.27 -18.95
C ILE A 524 -6.37 -0.73 -18.76
N VAL A 525 -5.36 -1.60 -18.62
CA VAL A 525 -3.95 -1.22 -18.50
C VAL A 525 -3.46 -0.51 -19.75
N LEU A 526 -3.83 -0.99 -20.94
CA LEU A 526 -3.45 -0.38 -22.22
C LEU A 526 -4.17 0.96 -22.49
N ALA A 527 -5.37 1.15 -21.93
CA ALA A 527 -6.10 2.42 -21.98
C ALA A 527 -5.54 3.43 -20.96
N ASN A 528 -4.93 2.96 -19.88
CA ASN A 528 -4.37 3.77 -18.78
C ASN A 528 -2.85 3.58 -18.67
N ARG A 529 -2.13 3.70 -19.80
CA ARG A 529 -0.69 3.38 -19.87
C ARG A 529 0.14 4.19 -18.88
N ASP A 530 -0.18 5.47 -18.69
CA ASP A 530 0.57 6.35 -17.80
C ASP A 530 0.42 5.93 -16.34
N ILE A 531 -0.80 5.55 -15.92
CA ILE A 531 -1.04 5.01 -14.58
C ILE A 531 -0.30 3.68 -14.40
N ALA A 532 -0.32 2.81 -15.41
CA ALA A 532 0.40 1.53 -15.35
C ALA A 532 1.92 1.72 -15.29
N ALA A 533 2.48 2.65 -16.07
CA ALA A 533 3.91 2.99 -16.03
C ALA A 533 4.30 3.54 -14.65
N PHE A 534 3.52 4.47 -14.12
CA PHE A 534 3.71 5.00 -12.76
C PHE A 534 3.65 3.90 -11.68
N MET A 535 2.69 2.98 -11.78
CA MET A 535 2.59 1.83 -10.86
C MET A 535 3.83 0.92 -10.94
N ILE A 536 4.40 0.72 -12.14
CA ILE A 536 5.63 -0.06 -12.35
C ILE A 536 6.83 0.68 -11.74
N HIS A 537 6.92 1.99 -11.90
CA HIS A 537 7.96 2.81 -11.27
C HIS A 537 7.91 2.69 -9.74
N LEU A 538 6.72 2.74 -9.14
CA LEU A 538 6.53 2.53 -7.70
C LEU A 538 6.91 1.12 -7.24
N LEU A 539 6.70 0.09 -8.07
CA LEU A 539 7.10 -1.29 -7.76
C LEU A 539 8.63 -1.44 -7.72
N ARG A 540 9.36 -0.80 -8.64
CA ARG A 540 10.82 -0.89 -8.73
C ARG A 540 11.54 -0.25 -7.54
N LEU A 541 10.85 0.57 -6.74
CA LEU A 541 11.41 1.22 -5.55
C LEU A 541 11.44 0.32 -4.30
N GLN A 542 10.95 -0.91 -4.40
CA GLN A 542 10.86 -1.88 -3.31
C GLN A 542 11.96 -2.91 -3.40
#